data_AF-A0A7R9F934-F1
#
_entry.id   AF-A0A7R9F934-F1
#
_cell.length_a   1.000
_cell.length_b   1.000
_cell.length_c   1.000
_cell.angle_alpha   90.00
_cell.angle_beta   90.00
_cell.angle_gamma   90.00
#
_symmetry.space_group_name_H-M   'P 1'
#
loop_
_entity.id
_entity.type
_entity.pdbx_description
1 polymer ?
#
loop_
_entity_poly.entity_id
_entity_poly.type
_entity_poly.pdbx_seq_one_letter_code
_entity_poly.pdbx_strand_id
1 'polypeptide(L)'
;MQGFPLRAGEPRGIPLEERLLPERLAQLGYSTHLVGKWHVGAHRVDYTPTRRGFASHFGYWNGYIGYFDHNIQQGEFRGLDLHRDLNSTPEDRGQYATDLFTREAVDIILSHDKSRPLYLQVAHLAVHSGNDTLQLEVPDVDATERRFSYITNPRRRLFAGSERRGFLLRLSSTSNAPKVSKERLPRMQGQIYDSAAHSR
;
A
#
# COMPACT_ATOMS: atom_id res chain seq x y z
N MET A 1 -23.07 2.45 -1.87
CA MET A 1 -23.10 1.23 -1.02
C MET A 1 -23.22 1.65 0.43
N GLN A 2 -24.37 1.39 1.06
CA GLN A 2 -24.52 1.46 2.52
C GLN A 2 -24.44 0.02 3.07
N GLY A 3 -23.75 -0.19 4.19
CA GLY A 3 -23.61 -1.51 4.81
C GLY A 3 -22.17 -1.83 5.23
N PHE A 4 -21.93 -3.08 5.60
CA PHE A 4 -20.60 -3.55 5.99
C PHE A 4 -19.59 -3.44 4.84
N PRO A 5 -18.32 -3.10 5.14
CA PRO A 5 -17.22 -3.08 4.16
C PRO A 5 -17.09 -4.40 3.39
N LEU A 6 -16.54 -4.33 2.19
CA LEU A 6 -16.46 -5.52 1.34
C LEU A 6 -15.54 -6.58 1.94
N ARG A 7 -15.99 -7.83 1.98
CA ARG A 7 -15.16 -8.97 2.36
C ARG A 7 -14.35 -9.48 1.19
N ALA A 8 -13.20 -10.08 1.48
CA ALA A 8 -12.35 -10.66 0.45
C ALA A 8 -13.08 -11.79 -0.27
N GLY A 9 -13.11 -11.73 -1.60
CA GLY A 9 -13.77 -12.73 -2.44
C GLY A 9 -15.31 -12.70 -2.43
N GLU A 10 -15.95 -11.77 -1.72
CA GLU A 10 -17.42 -11.74 -1.71
C GLU A 10 -17.98 -11.25 -3.06
N PRO A 11 -19.14 -11.76 -3.50
CA PRO A 11 -19.70 -11.49 -4.83
C PRO A 11 -20.39 -10.12 -4.93
N ARG A 12 -19.80 -9.08 -4.33
CA ARG A 12 -20.25 -7.69 -4.41
C ARG A 12 -19.16 -6.83 -5.05
N GLY A 13 -19.59 -5.75 -5.68
CA GLY A 13 -18.73 -4.75 -6.30
C GLY A 13 -19.57 -3.66 -6.94
N ILE A 14 -18.94 -2.60 -7.44
CA ILE A 14 -19.66 -1.62 -8.25
C ILE A 14 -20.19 -2.32 -9.50
N PRO A 15 -21.49 -2.18 -9.87
CA PRO A 15 -22.05 -2.78 -11.08
C PRO A 15 -21.19 -2.47 -12.32
N LEU A 16 -21.14 -3.39 -13.28
CA LEU A 16 -20.27 -3.24 -14.46
C LEU A 16 -20.81 -2.19 -15.44
N GLU A 17 -22.09 -1.85 -15.33
CA GLU A 17 -22.77 -0.83 -16.14
C GLU A 17 -22.39 0.59 -15.67
N GLU A 18 -21.92 0.73 -14.43
CA GLU A 18 -21.46 2.00 -13.88
C GLU A 18 -20.08 2.36 -14.42
N ARG A 19 -20.04 3.45 -15.20
CA ARG A 19 -18.81 3.99 -15.76
C ARG A 19 -18.06 4.81 -14.73
N LEU A 20 -16.86 4.36 -14.39
CA LEU A 20 -16.01 5.05 -13.43
C LEU A 20 -15.26 6.23 -14.06
N LEU A 21 -14.81 7.16 -13.21
CA LEU A 21 -13.98 8.29 -13.63
C LEU A 21 -12.78 7.90 -14.52
N PRO A 22 -11.93 6.91 -14.16
CA PRO A 22 -10.81 6.52 -15.02
C PRO A 22 -11.25 6.02 -16.40
N GLU A 23 -12.41 5.35 -16.54
CA GLU A 23 -12.92 4.95 -17.85
C GLU A 23 -13.27 6.16 -18.73
N ARG A 24 -13.89 7.18 -18.13
CA ARG A 24 -14.22 8.44 -18.82
C ARG A 24 -12.95 9.20 -19.23
N LEU A 25 -11.96 9.27 -18.35
CA LEU A 25 -10.69 9.96 -18.63
C LEU A 25 -9.86 9.23 -19.69
N ALA A 26 -9.83 7.90 -19.67
CA ALA A 26 -9.17 7.11 -20.70
C ALA A 26 -9.74 7.40 -22.11
N GLN A 27 -11.07 7.57 -22.23
CA GLN A 27 -11.72 7.97 -23.49
C GLN A 27 -11.29 9.37 -23.99
N LEU A 28 -10.83 10.23 -23.08
CA LEU A 28 -10.30 11.56 -23.40
C LEU A 28 -8.77 11.57 -23.60
N GLY A 29 -8.14 10.39 -23.68
CA GLY A 29 -6.71 10.24 -23.96
C GLY A 29 -5.79 10.24 -22.72
N TYR A 30 -6.35 10.27 -21.51
CA TYR A 30 -5.54 10.21 -20.28
C TYR A 30 -4.84 8.87 -20.12
N SER A 31 -3.61 8.90 -19.60
CA SER A 31 -2.97 7.73 -18.99
C SER A 31 -3.49 7.60 -17.56
N THR A 32 -4.22 6.52 -17.27
CA THR A 32 -4.92 6.31 -15.99
C THR A 32 -4.20 5.26 -15.14
N HIS A 33 -3.82 5.62 -13.92
CA HIS A 33 -3.08 4.75 -13.01
C HIS A 33 -3.70 4.75 -11.62
N LEU A 34 -3.80 3.57 -11.00
CA LEU A 34 -4.15 3.41 -9.60
C LEU A 34 -2.94 2.87 -8.84
N VAL A 35 -2.54 3.54 -7.76
CA VAL A 35 -1.53 3.04 -6.84
C VAL A 35 -2.14 2.90 -5.45
N GLY A 36 -2.10 1.69 -4.90
CA GLY A 36 -2.65 1.34 -3.59
C GLY A 36 -4.03 0.68 -3.65
N LYS A 37 -4.92 1.08 -2.74
CA LYS A 37 -6.19 0.40 -2.43
C LYS A 37 -7.23 0.54 -3.53
N TRP A 38 -7.88 -0.57 -3.86
CA TRP A 38 -9.07 -0.61 -4.72
C TRP A 38 -10.39 -0.70 -3.92
N HIS A 39 -10.67 -1.86 -3.33
CA HIS A 39 -11.76 -2.13 -2.39
C HIS A 39 -13.19 -1.77 -2.83
N VAL A 40 -13.48 -1.94 -4.12
CA VAL A 40 -14.85 -1.78 -4.66
C VAL A 40 -15.31 -3.00 -5.48
N GLY A 41 -14.75 -4.17 -5.16
CA GLY A 41 -15.09 -5.48 -5.70
C GLY A 41 -13.93 -6.11 -6.47
N ALA A 42 -13.67 -7.40 -6.26
CA ALA A 42 -12.62 -8.15 -6.96
C ALA A 42 -12.91 -9.66 -7.07
N HIS A 43 -14.16 -10.09 -6.88
CA HIS A 43 -14.54 -11.51 -6.92
C HIS A 43 -14.44 -12.14 -8.33
N ARG A 44 -14.40 -11.29 -9.36
CA ARG A 44 -14.15 -11.66 -10.76
C ARG A 44 -13.19 -10.66 -11.37
N VAL A 45 -12.45 -11.09 -12.39
CA VAL A 45 -11.48 -10.25 -13.10
C VAL A 45 -12.11 -8.95 -13.60
N ASP A 46 -13.37 -8.98 -14.05
CA ASP A 46 -14.10 -7.81 -14.56
C ASP A 46 -14.27 -6.68 -13.53
N TYR A 47 -14.16 -6.99 -12.23
CA TYR A 47 -14.25 -6.01 -11.16
C TYR A 47 -12.89 -5.44 -10.73
N THR A 48 -11.77 -5.97 -11.25
CA THR A 48 -10.42 -5.50 -10.91
C THR A 48 -10.12 -4.13 -11.55
N PRO A 49 -9.19 -3.33 -11.00
CA PRO A 49 -8.92 -1.97 -11.47
C PRO A 49 -8.64 -1.85 -12.98
N THR A 50 -7.87 -2.79 -13.53
CA THR A 50 -7.47 -2.79 -14.95
C THR A 50 -8.61 -3.17 -15.89
N ARG A 51 -9.71 -3.70 -15.37
CA ARG A 51 -10.97 -3.92 -16.10
C ARG A 51 -12.00 -2.81 -15.85
N ARG A 52 -11.65 -1.82 -15.02
CA ARG A 52 -12.53 -0.73 -14.58
C ARG A 52 -11.94 0.66 -14.85
N GLY A 53 -11.17 0.76 -15.94
CA GLY A 53 -10.72 2.04 -16.53
C GLY A 53 -9.29 2.45 -16.24
N PHE A 54 -8.59 1.77 -15.34
CA PHE A 54 -7.17 2.03 -15.12
C PHE A 54 -6.31 1.30 -16.15
N ALA A 55 -5.38 2.01 -16.78
CA ALA A 55 -4.40 1.42 -17.69
C ALA A 55 -3.35 0.58 -16.93
N SER A 56 -3.03 0.95 -15.68
CA SER A 56 -2.26 0.09 -14.77
C SER A 56 -2.69 0.22 -13.32
N HIS A 57 -2.38 -0.82 -12.54
CA HIS A 57 -2.58 -0.86 -11.10
C HIS A 57 -1.36 -1.47 -10.39
N PHE A 58 -0.92 -0.84 -9.30
CA PHE A 58 -0.02 -1.48 -8.35
C PHE A 58 -0.54 -1.24 -6.94
N GLY A 59 -0.92 -2.31 -6.24
CA GLY A 59 -1.54 -2.18 -4.93
C GLY A 59 -2.39 -3.39 -4.58
N TYR A 60 -3.45 -3.18 -3.81
CA TYR A 60 -4.23 -4.27 -3.22
C TYR A 60 -5.72 -4.11 -3.46
N TRP A 61 -6.43 -5.24 -3.52
CA TRP A 61 -7.82 -5.24 -3.95
C TRP A 61 -8.82 -5.14 -2.81
N ASN A 62 -8.45 -5.59 -1.61
CA ASN A 62 -9.37 -5.68 -0.47
C ASN A 62 -9.23 -4.53 0.53
N GLY A 63 -9.88 -4.65 1.68
CA GLY A 63 -10.02 -3.57 2.64
C GLY A 63 -8.72 -3.13 3.30
N TYR A 64 -7.82 -4.06 3.57
CA TYR A 64 -6.56 -3.84 4.24
C TYR A 64 -5.61 -5.01 3.98
N ILE A 65 -4.33 -4.76 4.24
CA ILE A 65 -3.25 -5.74 4.23
C ILE A 65 -2.28 -5.39 5.35
N GLY A 66 -1.40 -6.32 5.76
CA GLY A 66 -0.24 -5.98 6.58
C GLY A 66 0.72 -5.04 5.83
N TYR A 67 1.37 -4.13 6.56
CA TYR A 67 2.24 -3.12 5.94
C TYR A 67 3.51 -3.71 5.34
N PHE A 68 3.96 -4.88 5.80
CA PHE A 68 5.18 -5.53 5.31
C PHE A 68 4.93 -6.87 4.63
N ASP A 69 4.05 -7.71 5.17
CA ASP A 69 3.80 -9.05 4.60
C ASP A 69 2.77 -9.01 3.46
N HIS A 70 2.03 -7.90 3.37
CA HIS A 70 0.97 -7.61 2.41
C HIS A 70 -0.13 -8.65 2.34
N ASN A 71 -0.28 -9.42 3.43
CA ASN A 71 -1.35 -10.39 3.52
C ASN A 71 -2.60 -9.73 4.09
N ILE A 72 -3.75 -10.16 3.60
CA ILE A 72 -5.03 -9.95 4.26
C ILE A 72 -5.34 -11.18 5.13
N GLN A 73 -5.95 -10.96 6.30
CA GLN A 73 -6.50 -12.00 7.16
C GLN A 73 -8.00 -11.75 7.31
N GLN A 74 -8.86 -12.73 7.06
CA GLN A 74 -10.29 -12.64 7.38
C GLN A 74 -10.77 -13.99 7.92
N GLY A 75 -11.05 -14.06 9.22
CA GLY A 75 -11.33 -15.34 9.89
C GLY A 75 -10.12 -16.27 9.79
N GLU A 76 -10.33 -17.49 9.32
CA GLU A 76 -9.25 -18.48 9.12
C GLU A 76 -8.45 -18.26 7.82
N PHE A 77 -8.91 -17.38 6.92
CA PHE A 77 -8.28 -17.19 5.62
C PHE A 77 -7.17 -16.14 5.66
N ARG A 78 -5.97 -16.53 5.24
CA ARG A 78 -4.81 -15.65 5.05
C ARG A 78 -4.25 -15.78 3.65
N GLY A 79 -3.98 -14.66 2.99
CA GLY A 79 -3.36 -14.69 1.65
C GLY A 79 -2.72 -13.37 1.26
N LEU A 80 -1.78 -13.43 0.32
CA LEU A 80 -1.19 -12.24 -0.28
C LEU A 80 -2.23 -11.50 -1.09
N ASP A 81 -2.33 -10.18 -0.91
CA ASP A 81 -3.22 -9.33 -1.68
C ASP A 81 -2.51 -8.11 -2.28
N LEU A 82 -1.20 -8.22 -2.56
CA LEU A 82 -0.46 -7.21 -3.32
C LEU A 82 -0.29 -7.66 -4.76
N HIS A 83 -0.63 -6.77 -5.70
CA HIS A 83 -0.71 -7.05 -7.12
C HIS A 83 -0.08 -5.95 -7.96
N ARG A 84 0.49 -6.36 -9.09
CA ARG A 84 0.74 -5.55 -10.26
C ARG A 84 -0.20 -6.01 -11.37
N ASP A 85 -1.14 -5.14 -11.71
CA ASP A 85 -2.27 -5.42 -12.57
C ASP A 85 -3.05 -6.64 -12.10
N LEU A 86 -2.91 -7.79 -12.77
CA LEU A 86 -3.59 -9.05 -12.43
C LEU A 86 -2.68 -10.07 -11.75
N ASN A 87 -1.39 -9.77 -11.58
CA ASN A 87 -0.41 -10.69 -11.03
C ASN A 87 -0.07 -10.30 -9.60
N SER A 88 0.02 -11.29 -8.70
CA SER A 88 0.51 -11.04 -7.34
C SER A 88 2.02 -10.80 -7.32
N THR A 89 2.50 -10.02 -6.34
CA THR A 89 3.92 -9.64 -6.21
C THR A 89 4.55 -10.13 -4.88
N PRO A 90 4.77 -11.45 -4.71
CA PRO A 90 5.37 -11.99 -3.49
C PRO A 90 6.79 -11.50 -3.21
N GLU A 91 7.51 -11.04 -4.24
CA GLU A 91 8.85 -10.44 -4.16
C GLU A 91 8.89 -9.11 -3.39
N ASP A 92 7.75 -8.42 -3.26
CA ASP A 92 7.68 -7.14 -2.56
C ASP A 92 7.58 -7.28 -1.03
N ARG A 93 7.36 -8.50 -0.54
CA ARG A 93 7.25 -8.78 0.90
C ARG A 93 8.46 -8.29 1.69
N GLY A 94 8.19 -7.77 2.88
CA GLY A 94 9.18 -7.20 3.79
C GLY A 94 9.48 -5.72 3.50
N GLN A 95 8.94 -5.15 2.42
CA GLN A 95 9.03 -3.72 2.15
C GLN A 95 7.81 -3.00 2.72
N TYR A 96 7.99 -1.77 3.19
CA TYR A 96 6.89 -1.00 3.78
C TYR A 96 5.91 -0.53 2.69
N ALA A 97 4.63 -0.86 2.82
CA ALA A 97 3.61 -0.60 1.80
C ALA A 97 3.51 0.88 1.39
N THR A 98 3.61 1.81 2.35
CA THR A 98 3.61 3.25 2.05
C THR A 98 4.79 3.65 1.16
N ASP A 99 5.96 3.05 1.36
CA ASP A 99 7.15 3.34 0.56
C ASP A 99 7.05 2.70 -0.83
N LEU A 100 6.46 1.51 -0.95
CA LEU A 100 6.17 0.87 -2.23
C LEU A 100 5.24 1.74 -3.07
N PHE A 101 4.10 2.16 -2.51
CA PHE A 101 3.12 2.99 -3.20
C PHE A 101 3.66 4.39 -3.53
N THR A 102 4.46 4.96 -2.64
CA THR A 102 5.11 6.26 -2.91
C THR A 102 6.08 6.14 -4.07
N ARG A 103 6.94 5.11 -4.09
CA ARG A 103 7.92 4.91 -5.17
C ARG A 103 7.23 4.68 -6.50
N GLU A 104 6.22 3.81 -6.57
CA GLU A 104 5.48 3.59 -7.81
C GLU A 104 4.81 4.87 -8.33
N ALA A 105 4.19 5.66 -7.44
CA ALA A 105 3.57 6.93 -7.82
C ALA A 105 4.60 7.92 -8.39
N VAL A 106 5.78 8.01 -7.76
CA VAL A 106 6.88 8.86 -8.22
C VAL A 106 7.42 8.37 -9.56
N ASP A 107 7.63 7.06 -9.72
CA ASP A 107 8.12 6.46 -10.96
C ASP A 107 7.15 6.73 -12.11
N ILE A 108 5.83 6.57 -11.90
CA ILE A 108 4.80 6.92 -12.89
C ILE A 108 4.91 8.39 -13.30
N ILE A 109 5.01 9.32 -12.33
CA ILE A 109 5.11 10.76 -12.62
C ILE A 109 6.38 11.07 -13.42
N LEU A 110 7.52 10.48 -13.04
CA LEU A 110 8.81 10.73 -13.68
C LEU A 110 8.92 10.11 -15.07
N SER A 111 8.32 8.95 -15.30
CA SER A 111 8.32 8.26 -16.59
C SER A 111 7.17 8.67 -17.52
N HIS A 112 6.25 9.52 -17.06
CA HIS A 112 5.04 9.85 -17.82
C HIS A 112 5.35 10.62 -19.11
N ASP A 113 4.75 10.18 -20.21
CA ASP A 113 4.80 10.89 -21.49
C ASP A 113 3.96 12.17 -21.41
N LYS A 114 4.65 13.31 -21.39
CA LYS A 114 4.06 14.65 -21.30
C LYS A 114 3.18 15.02 -22.50
N SER A 115 3.22 14.27 -23.60
CA SER A 115 2.31 14.47 -24.73
C SER A 115 0.87 14.08 -24.42
N ARG A 116 0.65 13.25 -23.39
CA ARG A 116 -0.65 12.78 -22.93
C ARG A 116 -0.96 13.32 -21.52
N PRO A 117 -2.22 13.59 -21.17
CA PRO A 117 -2.55 13.98 -19.80
C PRO A 117 -2.49 12.78 -18.84
N LEU A 118 -2.08 13.04 -17.58
CA LEU A 118 -1.95 12.02 -16.53
C LEU A 118 -3.14 12.07 -15.57
N TYR A 119 -3.73 10.91 -15.28
CA TYR A 119 -4.60 10.70 -14.13
C TYR A 119 -3.98 9.62 -13.23
N LEU A 120 -3.45 10.04 -12.09
CA LEU A 120 -2.87 9.15 -11.09
C LEU A 120 -3.69 9.24 -9.80
N GLN A 121 -4.35 8.15 -9.45
CA GLN A 121 -5.00 8.01 -8.15
C GLN A 121 -4.07 7.28 -7.19
N VAL A 122 -3.70 7.94 -6.09
CA VAL A 122 -2.90 7.34 -5.02
C VAL A 122 -3.79 7.12 -3.80
N ALA A 123 -4.04 5.86 -3.47
CA ALA A 123 -4.87 5.42 -2.36
C ALA A 123 -4.02 4.61 -1.37
N HIS A 124 -3.25 5.29 -0.53
CA HIS A 124 -2.35 4.63 0.44
C HIS A 124 -3.09 3.69 1.40
N LEU A 125 -2.35 2.69 1.89
CA LEU A 125 -2.77 1.89 3.05
C LEU A 125 -2.78 2.72 4.33
N ALA A 126 -1.74 3.56 4.54
CA ALA A 126 -1.70 4.48 5.66
C ALA A 126 -2.90 5.43 5.64
N VAL A 127 -3.61 5.63 6.75
CA VAL A 127 -3.33 5.22 8.14
C VAL A 127 -4.19 4.05 8.63
N HIS A 128 -4.66 3.20 7.72
CA HIS A 128 -5.51 2.06 8.08
C HIS A 128 -4.77 1.11 9.02
N SER A 129 -5.53 0.41 9.85
CA SER A 129 -4.96 -0.68 10.63
C SER A 129 -4.39 -1.77 9.71
N GLY A 130 -3.24 -2.33 10.08
CA GLY A 130 -2.62 -3.44 9.36
C GLY A 130 -3.35 -4.75 9.61
N ASN A 131 -2.62 -5.77 10.07
CA ASN A 131 -3.21 -7.06 10.43
C ASN A 131 -3.79 -7.04 11.87
N ASP A 132 -4.54 -8.09 12.22
CA ASP A 132 -5.21 -8.20 13.52
C ASP A 132 -4.25 -8.24 14.72
N THR A 133 -2.99 -8.65 14.51
CA THR A 133 -1.97 -8.77 15.55
C THR A 133 -1.15 -7.48 15.76
N LEU A 134 -0.88 -6.73 14.71
CA LEU A 134 -0.18 -5.44 14.70
C LEU A 134 -1.02 -4.42 13.96
N GLN A 135 -1.96 -3.82 14.68
CA GLN A 135 -2.88 -2.85 14.12
C GLN A 135 -2.17 -1.60 13.57
N LEU A 136 -1.03 -1.20 14.14
CA LEU A 136 -0.26 -0.04 13.67
C LEU A 136 1.18 -0.45 13.43
N GLU A 137 1.63 -0.39 12.18
CA GLU A 137 2.97 -0.77 11.77
C GLU A 137 3.72 0.45 11.23
N VAL A 138 4.94 0.65 11.70
CA VAL A 138 5.85 1.73 11.27
C VAL A 138 7.21 1.13 10.88
N PRO A 139 7.97 1.76 9.98
CA PRO A 139 9.29 1.26 9.56
C PRO A 139 10.32 1.15 10.69
N ASP A 140 10.27 2.10 11.63
CA ASP A 140 11.20 2.20 12.75
C ASP A 140 10.42 2.74 13.97
N VAL A 141 10.17 1.85 14.92
CA VAL A 141 9.42 2.17 16.14
C VAL A 141 10.19 3.16 17.00
N ASP A 142 11.49 2.94 17.22
CA ASP A 142 12.30 3.79 18.08
C ASP A 142 12.43 5.21 17.53
N ALA A 143 12.65 5.34 16.22
CA ALA A 143 12.67 6.65 15.56
C ALA A 143 11.30 7.34 15.62
N THR A 144 10.21 6.58 15.47
CA THR A 144 8.83 7.09 15.61
C THR A 144 8.57 7.60 17.03
N GLU A 145 8.90 6.80 18.03
CA GLU A 145 8.74 7.13 19.46
C GLU A 145 9.55 8.36 19.85
N ARG A 146 10.80 8.47 19.40
CA ARG A 146 11.64 9.67 19.61
C ARG A 146 11.04 10.90 18.94
N ARG A 147 10.66 10.78 17.66
CA ARG A 147 10.13 11.89 16.85
C ARG A 147 8.84 12.46 17.42
N PHE A 148 7.95 11.57 17.86
CA PHE A 148 6.63 11.94 18.38
C PHE A 148 6.57 11.90 19.89
N SER A 149 7.71 12.03 20.58
CA SER A 149 7.81 11.98 22.05
C SER A 149 6.90 12.99 22.77
N TYR A 150 6.55 14.10 22.11
CA TYR A 150 5.58 15.09 22.60
C TYR A 150 4.13 14.57 22.64
N ILE A 151 3.80 13.49 21.93
CA ILE A 151 2.50 12.81 22.00
C ILE A 151 2.56 11.80 23.14
N THR A 152 1.79 12.03 24.19
CA THR A 152 1.78 11.20 25.40
C THR A 152 1.29 9.77 25.15
N ASN A 153 0.30 9.59 24.28
CA ASN A 153 -0.28 8.28 24.00
C ASN A 153 0.58 7.50 22.97
N PRO A 154 1.13 6.33 23.31
CA PRO A 154 2.03 5.58 22.43
C PRO A 154 1.33 5.07 21.16
N ARG A 155 0.06 4.68 21.21
CA ARG A 155 -0.69 4.30 19.99
C ARG A 155 -0.86 5.47 19.04
N ARG A 156 -1.07 6.69 19.57
CA ARG A 156 -1.13 7.91 18.74
C ARG A 156 0.24 8.27 18.15
N ARG A 157 1.35 7.92 18.81
CA ARG A 157 2.70 8.06 18.22
C ARG A 157 2.88 7.14 17.03
N LEU A 158 2.56 5.86 17.17
CA LEU A 158 2.63 4.89 16.07
C LEU A 158 1.69 5.27 14.92
N PHE A 159 0.47 5.73 15.23
CA PHE A 159 -0.46 6.24 14.22
C PHE A 159 0.14 7.43 13.44
N ALA A 160 0.71 8.41 14.13
CA ALA A 160 1.40 9.54 13.49
C ALA A 160 2.66 9.10 12.70
N GLY A 161 3.33 8.03 13.13
CA GLY A 161 4.49 7.44 12.43
C GLY A 161 4.14 6.70 11.15
N SER A 162 2.92 6.16 11.05
CA SER A 162 2.42 5.50 9.84
C SER A 162 2.26 6.50 8.68
N GLU A 163 1.97 7.77 9.01
CA GLU A 163 2.07 8.90 8.10
C GLU A 163 3.54 9.29 7.92
N ARG A 164 4.25 8.53 7.12
CA ARG A 164 5.50 9.03 6.56
C ARG A 164 5.12 10.20 5.65
N ARG A 165 5.76 11.38 5.79
CA ARG A 165 5.65 12.47 4.80
C ARG A 165 6.26 11.99 3.47
N GLY A 166 5.51 11.18 2.72
CA GLY A 166 5.92 10.50 1.49
C GLY A 166 6.06 11.43 0.28
N PHE A 167 5.70 12.71 0.39
CA PHE A 167 5.83 13.65 -0.74
C PHE A 167 7.07 14.55 -0.67
N LEU A 168 7.84 14.49 0.42
CA LEU A 168 9.13 15.18 0.57
C LEU A 168 10.27 14.19 0.36
N LEU A 169 10.27 13.50 -0.79
CA LEU A 169 11.55 13.11 -1.37
C LEU A 169 12.30 14.40 -1.62
N ARG A 170 13.42 14.56 -0.93
CA ARG A 170 14.38 15.62 -1.13
C ARG A 170 14.76 15.59 -2.62
N LEU A 171 14.17 16.47 -3.43
CA LEU A 171 14.65 16.78 -4.79
C LEU A 171 15.97 17.54 -4.65
N SER A 172 16.97 16.93 -4.04
CA SER A 172 18.35 17.36 -4.15
C SER A 172 18.93 16.65 -5.36
N SER A 173 18.85 17.33 -6.49
CA SER A 173 19.79 17.20 -7.59
C SER A 173 21.22 17.00 -7.07
N THR A 174 21.87 15.90 -7.43
CA THR A 174 23.19 15.92 -8.08
C THR A 174 23.45 14.59 -8.78
N SER A 175 23.93 14.72 -10.01
CA SER A 175 24.43 13.67 -10.89
C SER A 175 25.66 12.96 -10.33
N ASN A 176 25.88 11.74 -10.84
CA ASN A 176 27.10 10.91 -10.75
C ASN A 176 27.53 10.37 -9.38
N ALA A 177 27.19 9.11 -9.13
CA ALA A 177 28.04 8.18 -8.37
C ALA A 177 27.82 6.72 -8.84
N PRO A 178 28.86 5.86 -8.85
CA PRO A 178 28.88 4.63 -9.62
C PRO A 178 28.17 3.45 -8.93
N LYS A 179 27.77 2.46 -9.74
CA LYS A 179 27.17 1.19 -9.33
C LYS A 179 28.05 0.47 -8.31
N VAL A 180 27.54 0.24 -7.10
CA VAL A 180 28.14 -0.64 -6.09
C VAL A 180 27.43 -1.99 -6.11
N SER A 181 28.24 -3.04 -6.10
CA SER A 181 27.91 -4.46 -6.20
C SER A 181 27.10 -4.99 -5.02
N LYS A 182 26.32 -6.05 -5.28
CA LYS A 182 25.54 -6.82 -4.31
C LYS A 182 26.45 -7.43 -3.22
N GLU A 183 26.43 -6.84 -2.03
CA GLU A 183 26.84 -7.51 -0.79
C GLU A 183 25.63 -7.68 0.14
N ARG A 184 25.51 -8.90 0.69
CA ARG A 184 24.43 -9.33 1.57
C ARG A 184 24.43 -8.51 2.85
N LEU A 185 23.31 -7.86 3.16
CA LEU A 185 23.02 -7.36 4.50
C LEU A 185 22.73 -8.55 5.44
N PRO A 186 23.25 -8.55 6.69
CA PRO A 186 22.98 -9.61 7.64
C PRO A 186 21.52 -9.55 8.11
N ARG A 187 20.90 -10.73 8.24
CA ARG A 187 19.55 -10.91 8.80
C ARG A 187 19.52 -10.43 10.25
N MET A 188 18.74 -9.40 10.56
CA MET A 188 18.33 -9.13 11.94
C MET A 188 17.24 -10.13 12.34
N GLN A 189 17.57 -11.02 13.27
CA GLN A 189 16.60 -11.86 13.96
C GLN A 189 15.67 -10.99 14.81
N GLY A 190 14.36 -11.14 14.59
CA GLY A 190 13.35 -10.53 15.45
C GLY A 190 13.47 -11.06 16.87
N GLN A 191 13.65 -10.16 17.82
CA GLN A 191 13.53 -10.48 19.24
C GLN A 191 12.04 -10.63 19.56
N ILE A 192 11.66 -11.89 19.84
CA ILE A 192 10.41 -12.25 20.49
C ILE A 192 10.55 -11.82 21.96
N TYR A 193 9.75 -10.86 22.41
CA TYR A 193 9.59 -10.60 23.83
C TYR A 193 8.58 -11.60 24.40
N ASP A 194 9.09 -12.59 25.13
CA ASP A 194 8.32 -13.48 25.98
C ASP A 194 8.01 -12.74 27.30
N SER A 195 6.73 -12.43 27.55
CA SER A 195 6.31 -11.82 28.81
C SER A 195 6.10 -12.91 29.86
N ALA A 196 7.14 -13.20 30.64
CA ALA A 196 7.02 -13.97 31.86
C ALA A 196 6.16 -13.19 32.88
N ALA A 197 4.94 -13.65 33.10
CA ALA A 197 4.08 -13.19 34.19
C ALA A 197 4.51 -13.89 35.50
N HIS A 198 5.18 -13.14 36.37
CA HIS A 198 5.18 -13.39 37.82
C HIS A 198 3.99 -12.64 38.43
N SER A 199 3.02 -13.37 39.01
CA SER A 199 2.45 -13.02 40.31
C SER A 199 1.44 -14.07 40.81
N ARG A 200 1.79 -14.65 41.97
CA ARG A 200 0.97 -15.30 43.01
C ARG A 200 0.42 -16.70 42.74
#